data_AF-A0A0B7C0N8-F1
#
_entry.id   AF-A0A0B7C0N8-F1
#
_cell.length_a   1.000
_cell.length_b   1.000
_cell.length_c   1.000
_cell.angle_alpha   90.00
_cell.angle_beta   90.00
_cell.angle_gamma   90.00
#
_symmetry.space_group_name_H-M   'P 1'
#
loop_
_entity.id
_entity.type
_entity.pdbx_description
1 polymer ?
#
loop_
_entity_poly.entity_id
_entity_poly.type
_entity_poly.pdbx_seq_one_letter_code
_entity_poly.pdbx_strand_id
1 'polypeptide(L)'
;SFAVTLWEVLTFAREQPFISLTDEQVIENAGHCYRDDNLQTVLPMPTNCPKEIYDLMCECWNRQESVRPTFKEIHMFLQRKNMGYNPADEKLSQITVPIC
;
A
#
# COMPACT_ATOMS: atom_id res chain seq x y z
N SER A 1 -8.11 -2.58 3.54
CA SER A 1 -8.49 -2.49 2.11
C SER A 1 -7.67 -1.44 1.38
N PHE A 2 -7.87 -0.13 1.59
CA PHE A 2 -7.16 0.95 0.86
C PHE A 2 -5.63 0.79 0.74
N ALA A 3 -4.92 0.47 1.83
CA ALA A 3 -3.47 0.32 1.78
C ALA A 3 -2.99 -0.86 0.91
N VAL A 4 -3.80 -1.92 0.77
CA VAL A 4 -3.51 -3.01 -0.19
C VAL A 4 -3.62 -2.46 -1.61
N THR A 5 -4.66 -1.68 -1.91
CA THR A 5 -4.81 -1.02 -3.21
C THR A 5 -3.69 -0.01 -3.50
N LEU A 6 -3.26 0.75 -2.50
CA LEU A 6 -2.12 1.67 -2.67
C LEU A 6 -0.82 0.90 -2.92
N TRP A 7 -0.63 -0.24 -2.26
CA TRP A 7 0.48 -1.15 -2.52
C TRP A 7 0.43 -1.66 -3.97
N GLU A 8 -0.74 -2.11 -4.45
CA GLU A 8 -0.95 -2.56 -5.84
C GLU A 8 -0.64 -1.46 -6.85
N VAL A 9 -1.04 -0.21 -6.57
CA VAL A 9 -0.72 0.94 -7.44
C VAL A 9 0.79 1.15 -7.53
N LEU A 10 1.52 1.08 -6.42
CA LEU A 10 2.97 1.31 -6.38
C LEU A 10 3.80 0.14 -6.91
N THR A 11 3.27 -1.09 -6.90
CA THR A 11 3.86 -2.23 -7.59
C THR A 11 3.44 -2.32 -9.06
N PHE A 12 2.69 -1.33 -9.56
CA PHE A 12 2.11 -1.30 -10.91
C PHE A 12 1.29 -2.57 -11.21
N ALA A 13 0.66 -3.14 -10.18
CA ALA A 13 -0.10 -4.39 -10.23
C ALA A 13 0.67 -5.58 -10.84
N ARG A 14 2.01 -5.56 -10.79
CA ARG A 14 2.85 -6.64 -11.32
C ARG A 14 2.89 -7.88 -10.43
N GLU A 15 2.53 -7.71 -9.17
CA GLU A 15 2.59 -8.75 -8.14
C GLU A 15 1.24 -8.82 -7.41
N GLN A 16 0.78 -10.04 -7.13
CA GLN A 16 -0.40 -10.25 -6.30
C GLN A 16 -0.03 -9.98 -4.83
N PRO A 17 -0.89 -9.30 -4.05
CA PRO A 17 -0.71 -9.22 -2.61
C PRO A 17 -0.59 -10.62 -2.00
N PHE A 18 0.45 -10.84 -1.18
CA PHE A 18 0.74 -12.13 -0.55
C PHE A 18 0.96 -13.30 -1.52
N ILE A 19 1.56 -13.05 -2.70
CA ILE A 19 1.79 -14.05 -3.76
C ILE A 19 2.48 -15.36 -3.30
N SER A 20 3.22 -15.34 -2.19
CA SER A 20 3.89 -16.52 -1.64
C SER A 20 3.00 -17.37 -0.73
N LEU A 21 1.77 -16.93 -0.44
CA LEU A 21 0.82 -17.60 0.45
C LEU A 21 -0.32 -18.22 -0.36
N THR A 22 -0.80 -19.39 0.06
CA THR A 22 -2.08 -19.94 -0.43
C THR A 22 -3.27 -19.19 0.19
N ASP A 23 -4.47 -19.37 -0.35
CA ASP A 23 -5.68 -18.77 0.20
C ASP A 23 -5.89 -19.14 1.68
N GLU A 24 -5.64 -20.40 2.06
CA GLU A 24 -5.69 -20.83 3.46
C GLU A 24 -4.65 -20.13 4.33
N GLN A 25 -3.43 -19.95 3.82
CA GLN A 25 -2.37 -19.24 4.53
C GLN A 25 -2.67 -17.74 4.67
N VAL A 26 -3.38 -17.13 3.72
CA VAL A 26 -3.86 -15.74 3.84
C VAL A 26 -4.90 -15.62 4.95
N ILE A 27 -5.82 -16.60 5.06
CA ILE A 27 -6.80 -16.65 6.15
C ILE A 27 -6.10 -16.85 7.50
N GLU A 28 -5.11 -17.75 7.57
CA GLU A 28 -4.30 -17.97 8.77
C GLU A 28 -3.52 -16.71 9.18
N ASN A 29 -2.91 -16.02 8.20
CA ASN A 29 -2.21 -14.77 8.39
C ASN A 29 -3.12 -13.67 8.98
N ALA A 30 -4.36 -13.57 8.50
CA ALA A 30 -5.35 -12.67 9.09
C ALA A 30 -5.66 -13.04 10.56
N GLY A 31 -5.65 -14.33 10.89
CA GLY A 31 -5.73 -14.82 12.27
C GLY A 31 -4.56 -14.35 13.15
N HIS A 32 -3.33 -14.37 12.64
CA HIS A 32 -2.15 -13.83 13.34
C HIS A 32 -2.28 -12.32 13.57
N CYS A 33 -2.71 -11.56 12.56
CA CYS A 33 -3.01 -10.13 12.70
C CYS A 33 -4.04 -9.85 13.80
N TYR A 34 -5.06 -10.70 13.94
CA TYR A 34 -6.09 -10.55 14.98
C TYR A 34 -5.57 -10.88 16.38
N ARG A 35 -4.71 -11.92 16.50
CA ARG A 35 -4.11 -12.34 17.77
C ARG A 35 -2.98 -11.43 18.25
N ASP A 36 -2.39 -10.65 17.35
CA ASP A 36 -1.26 -9.76 17.65
C ASP A 36 -0.04 -10.54 18.19
N ASP A 37 0.17 -11.75 17.64
CA ASP A 37 1.22 -12.69 18.07
C ASP A 37 2.56 -12.46 17.36
N ASN A 38 2.66 -11.43 16.52
CA ASN A 38 3.84 -11.05 15.72
C ASN A 38 4.27 -12.11 14.70
N LEU A 39 3.42 -13.08 14.38
CA LEU A 39 3.67 -14.09 13.35
C LEU A 39 3.08 -13.70 11.99
N GLN A 40 2.39 -12.55 11.92
CA GLN A 40 1.82 -12.09 10.67
C GLN A 40 2.88 -11.68 9.65
N THR A 41 2.67 -12.09 8.41
CA THR A 41 3.36 -11.57 7.24
C THR A 41 2.68 -10.29 6.77
N VAL A 42 3.46 -9.23 6.57
CA VAL A 42 3.01 -7.97 5.98
C VAL A 42 3.48 -7.86 4.53
N LEU A 43 2.75 -7.10 3.71
CA LEU A 43 3.20 -6.80 2.36
C LEU A 43 4.52 -6.00 2.42
N PRO A 44 5.54 -6.35 1.63
CA PRO A 44 6.82 -5.64 1.66
C PRO A 44 6.70 -4.23 1.10
N MET A 45 7.62 -3.35 1.47
CA MET A 45 7.70 -2.01 0.88
C MET A 45 7.97 -2.11 -0.63
N PRO A 46 7.13 -1.51 -1.50
CA PRO A 46 7.36 -1.53 -2.94
C PRO A 46 8.68 -0.85 -3.34
N THR A 47 9.25 -1.26 -4.47
CA THR A 47 10.44 -0.60 -5.02
C THR A 47 10.14 0.86 -5.35
N ASN A 48 11.05 1.77 -4.99
CA ASN A 48 10.89 3.23 -5.16
C ASN A 48 9.73 3.85 -4.37
N CYS A 49 9.12 3.13 -3.42
CA CYS A 49 8.14 3.70 -2.50
C CYS A 49 8.85 4.60 -1.46
N PRO A 50 8.46 5.88 -1.32
CA PRO A 50 8.94 6.72 -0.23
C PRO A 50 8.55 6.10 1.12
N LYS A 51 9.48 6.12 2.09
CA LYS A 51 9.28 5.51 3.40
C LYS A 51 7.97 5.95 4.07
N GLU A 52 7.64 7.23 3.98
CA GLU A 52 6.45 7.78 4.64
C GLU A 52 5.14 7.31 3.98
N ILE A 53 5.17 6.96 2.70
CA ILE A 53 4.02 6.35 2.03
C ILE A 53 3.82 4.91 2.54
N TYR A 54 4.91 4.16 2.73
CA TYR A 54 4.83 2.83 3.32
C TYR A 54 4.43 2.87 4.80
N ASP A 55 4.92 3.84 5.57
CA ASP A 55 4.50 4.03 6.96
C ASP A 55 2.98 4.29 7.05
N LEU A 56 2.42 5.09 6.13
CA LEU A 56 0.96 5.28 6.01
C LEU A 56 0.23 3.95 5.72
N MET A 57 0.79 3.07 4.87
CA MET A 57 0.19 1.75 4.64
C MET A 57 0.16 0.92 5.91
N CYS A 58 1.26 0.91 6.67
CA CYS A 58 1.34 0.22 7.95
C CYS A 58 0.32 0.76 8.98
N GLU A 59 0.11 2.08 9.04
CA GLU A 59 -0.93 2.69 9.87
C GLU A 59 -2.34 2.22 9.47
N CYS A 60 -2.60 2.08 8.16
CA CYS A 60 -3.87 1.53 7.67
C CYS A 60 -4.07 0.05 8.00
N TRP A 61 -2.99 -0.71 8.21
CA TRP A 61 -3.03 -2.12 8.60
C TRP A 61 -3.06 -2.33 10.12
N ASN A 62 -3.17 -1.26 10.92
CA ASN A 62 -3.23 -1.39 12.36
C ASN A 62 -4.39 -2.28 12.80
N ARG A 63 -4.15 -3.19 13.75
CA ARG A 63 -5.19 -4.07 14.31
C ARG A 63 -6.32 -3.28 14.96
N GLN A 64 -5.98 -2.23 15.70
CA GLN A 64 -6.95 -1.37 16.37
C GLN A 64 -7.58 -0.41 15.36
N GLU A 65 -8.85 -0.64 15.02
CA GLU A 65 -9.55 0.15 14.01
C GLU A 65 -9.62 1.64 14.35
N SER A 66 -9.73 1.98 15.63
CA SER A 66 -9.85 3.37 16.09
C SER A 66 -8.59 4.21 15.89
N VAL A 67 -7.43 3.59 15.60
CA VAL A 67 -6.18 4.33 15.31
C VAL A 67 -5.82 4.33 13.84
N ARG A 68 -6.59 3.64 12.98
CA ARG A 68 -6.38 3.69 11.53
C ARG A 68 -6.73 5.11 11.04
N PRO A 69 -5.92 5.68 10.14
CA PRO A 69 -6.20 7.00 9.60
C PRO A 69 -7.49 6.99 8.79
N THR A 70 -8.27 8.05 8.94
CA THR A 70 -9.46 8.28 8.13
C THR A 70 -9.08 8.60 6.69
N PHE A 71 -10.00 8.37 5.74
CA PHE A 71 -9.78 8.77 4.35
C PHE A 71 -9.46 10.27 4.18
N LYS A 72 -9.98 11.13 5.06
CA LYS A 72 -9.65 12.56 5.06
C LYS A 72 -8.17 12.79 5.39
N GLU A 73 -7.65 12.11 6.41
CA GLU A 73 -6.24 12.20 6.80
C GLU A 73 -5.32 11.61 5.73
N ILE A 74 -5.67 10.43 5.19
CA ILE A 74 -4.98 9.79 4.06
C ILE A 74 -4.91 10.76 2.88
N HIS A 75 -6.04 11.34 2.48
CA HIS A 75 -6.10 12.27 1.34
C HIS A 75 -5.24 13.51 1.57
N MET A 76 -5.34 14.16 2.74
CA MET A 76 -4.52 15.33 3.06
C MET A 76 -3.02 15.00 3.12
N PHE A 77 -2.66 13.80 3.57
CA PHE A 77 -1.27 13.36 3.56
C PHE A 77 -0.75 13.19 2.12
N LEU A 78 -1.47 12.44 1.29
CA LEU A 78 -1.08 12.20 -0.10
C LEU A 78 -1.07 13.49 -0.93
N GLN A 79 -2.04 14.38 -0.74
CA GLN A 79 -2.07 15.69 -1.40
C GLN A 79 -0.85 16.54 -1.04
N ARG A 80 -0.42 16.54 0.23
CA ARG A 80 0.80 17.24 0.65
C ARG A 80 2.05 16.64 0.03
N LYS A 81 2.13 15.30 -0.06
CA LYS A 81 3.26 14.61 -0.70
C LYS A 81 3.31 14.83 -2.22
N ASN A 82 2.17 15.05 -2.85
CA ASN A 82 2.07 15.39 -4.28
C ASN A 82 2.02 16.91 -4.54
N MET A 83 2.31 17.75 -3.54
CA MET A 83 2.29 19.20 -3.73
C MET A 83 3.33 19.62 -4.78
N GLY A 84 2.89 20.33 -5.82
CA GLY A 84 3.74 20.73 -6.94
C GLY A 84 3.80 19.70 -8.08
N TYR A 85 3.18 18.53 -7.94
CA TYR A 85 2.92 17.65 -9.07
C TYR A 85 1.77 18.20 -9.90
N ASN A 86 2.03 18.45 -11.18
CA ASN A 86 1.02 18.77 -12.17
C ASN A 86 1.15 17.76 -13.31
N PRO A 87 0.16 16.87 -13.50
CA PRO A 87 0.21 15.88 -14.57
C PRO A 87 0.19 16.52 -15.97
N ALA A 88 -0.22 17.79 -16.10
CA ALA A 88 -0.16 18.52 -17.36
C ALA A 88 1.25 19.09 -17.68
N ASP A 89 2.13 19.18 -16.68
CA ASP A 89 3.52 19.61 -16.87
C ASP A 89 4.42 18.46 -17.37
N GLU A 90 3.97 17.22 -17.19
CA GLU A 90 4.58 16.03 -17.80
C GLU A 90 4.16 15.91 -19.27
N LYS A 91 4.89 16.61 -20.16
CA LYS A 91 4.94 16.21 -21.57
C LYS A 91 5.55 14.81 -21.67
N LEU A 92 4.70 13.78 -21.70
CA LEU A 92 4.87 12.47 -22.34
C LEU A 92 6.34 12.04 -22.57
N SER A 93 7.10 11.87 -21.50
CA SER A 93 8.43 11.26 -21.60
C SER A 93 8.72 10.44 -20.36
N GLN A 94 8.67 9.11 -20.56
CA GLN A 94 9.25 8.04 -19.73
C GLN A 94 8.34 7.17 -18.85
N ILE A 95 7.04 7.07 -19.14
CA ILE A 95 6.31 5.83 -18.81
C ILE A 95 5.75 5.22 -20.10
N THR A 96 6.64 4.66 -20.90
CA THR A 96 6.26 3.53 -21.74
C THR A 96 5.92 2.40 -20.77
N VAL A 97 4.66 2.30 -20.36
CA VAL A 97 4.13 1.05 -19.84
C VAL A 97 4.15 0.12 -21.06
N PRO A 98 4.95 -0.96 -21.10
CA PRO A 98 4.73 -1.98 -22.10
C PRO A 98 3.35 -2.54 -21.78
N ILE A 99 2.37 -2.17 -22.59
CA ILE A 99 1.11 -2.88 -22.69
C ILE A 99 1.51 -4.25 -23.24
N CYS A 100 1.36 -5.30 -22.43
CA CYS A 100 1.26 -6.66 -22.97
C CYS A 100 -0.03 -6.77 -23.78
#